data_AF-A0A7X8BY72-F1
#
_entry.id   AF-A0A7X8BY72-F1
#
_cell.length_a   1.000
_cell.length_b   1.000
_cell.length_c   1.000
_cell.angle_alpha   90.00
_cell.angle_beta   90.00
_cell.angle_gamma   90.00
#
_symmetry.space_group_name_H-M   'P 1'
#
loop_
_entity.id
_entity.type
_entity.pdbx_description
1 polymer ?
#
loop_
_entity_poly.entity_id
_entity_poly.type
_entity_poly.pdbx_seq_one_letter_code
_entity_poly.pdbx_strand_id
1 'polypeptide(L)'
;MLSTPWSGNADESWYNSVRRHFVLDSASQLAGLAEIVNRGDDDFNDKFIELRNDIDIAQHNWTPIGTQSNPFQGIFDGAGHFIMNMRFDPKNTVSGFFGVVRMPASIYNLGITCSCIISGTNYVGGIAGINDGVIFSCFNAGKVSGGKYSGGIAGQNGLYGGITQCYNTGTIENGTIASGGIAGISSSLIANCYNIGNVSGSGDIGCIVGVRNSMCSLDNCYYLEVASMSGVGKGSSIGAEASTSDKLKSNGFINILQGSWTVDNMNYNSGYPIFMWQISNPNPNYMIHATVKNNTGGTLLPSGDVFVCLEETFVFTPDECYTIKNVIVDDIDIGKDRTSYTFSDISRNHSIEIEFETLSNDSIFVEVSKGGKVVTNNKNIADIDTVIICDSTTFTIIPDE
;
A
#
# COMPACT_ATOMS: atom_id res chain seq x y z
N MET A 1 -12.05 5.46 18.77
CA MET A 1 -11.59 6.78 18.31
C MET A 1 -10.95 7.49 19.46
N LEU A 2 -9.69 7.91 19.31
CA LEU A 2 -9.01 8.78 20.25
C LEU A 2 -9.70 10.15 20.19
N SER A 3 -9.95 10.78 21.32
CA SER A 3 -10.71 12.04 21.40
C SER A 3 -9.83 13.27 21.65
N THR A 4 -8.53 13.09 21.89
CA THR A 4 -7.60 14.18 22.19
C THR A 4 -6.59 14.36 21.06
N PRO A 5 -6.28 15.60 20.66
CA PRO A 5 -5.18 15.91 19.76
C PRO A 5 -3.83 15.78 20.47
N TRP A 6 -2.75 15.75 19.67
CA TRP A 6 -1.39 15.86 20.19
C TRP A 6 -1.08 17.21 20.86
N SER A 7 -1.89 18.24 20.62
CA SER A 7 -1.72 19.54 21.26
C SER A 7 -1.84 19.41 22.79
N GLY A 8 -0.79 19.82 23.50
CA GLY A 8 -0.64 19.62 24.95
C GLY A 8 0.06 18.31 25.39
N ASN A 9 0.34 17.39 24.45
CA ASN A 9 1.13 16.17 24.65
C ASN A 9 2.43 16.17 23.82
N ALA A 10 2.72 17.29 23.15
CA ALA A 10 3.89 17.52 22.34
C ALA A 10 5.14 17.81 23.20
N ASP A 11 6.29 17.30 22.76
CA ASP A 11 7.61 17.63 23.31
C ASP A 11 8.30 18.61 22.36
N GLU A 12 8.52 19.85 22.84
CA GLU A 12 9.26 20.89 22.11
C GLU A 12 10.69 21.10 22.68
N SER A 13 11.11 20.32 23.68
CA SER A 13 12.38 20.53 24.40
C SER A 13 13.64 20.32 23.56
N TRP A 14 13.51 19.59 22.45
CA TRP A 14 14.56 19.38 21.45
C TRP A 14 14.82 20.63 20.59
N TYR A 15 13.86 21.55 20.51
CA TYR A 15 13.90 22.66 19.59
C TYR A 15 14.82 23.79 20.09
N ASN A 16 15.57 24.36 19.15
CA ASN A 16 16.42 25.51 19.38
C ASN A 16 16.52 26.32 18.09
N SER A 17 16.10 27.59 18.14
CA SER A 17 15.95 28.42 16.95
C SER A 17 17.25 28.70 16.18
N VAL A 18 18.42 28.60 16.83
CA VAL A 18 19.72 28.81 16.16
C VAL A 18 20.27 27.55 15.51
N ARG A 19 19.73 26.36 15.82
CA ARG A 19 20.13 25.11 15.17
C ARG A 19 19.47 24.97 13.81
N ARG A 20 20.15 24.26 12.92
CA ARG A 20 19.67 23.95 11.56
C ARG A 20 19.44 22.47 11.30
N HIS A 21 19.75 21.60 12.25
CA HIS A 21 19.55 20.17 12.15
C HIS A 21 18.96 19.65 13.45
N PHE A 22 17.87 18.90 13.35
CA PHE A 22 17.21 18.20 14.44
C PHE A 22 16.91 16.75 14.03
N VAL A 23 17.05 15.85 14.99
CA VAL A 23 16.74 14.42 14.82
C VAL A 23 15.60 14.09 15.77
N LEU A 24 14.51 13.52 15.24
CA LEU A 24 13.33 13.16 16.01
C LEU A 24 13.20 11.63 16.07
N ASP A 25 12.94 11.10 17.26
CA ASP A 25 12.91 9.66 17.52
C ASP A 25 11.64 9.18 18.23
N SER A 26 10.69 10.09 18.47
CA SER A 26 9.43 9.81 19.17
C SER A 26 8.25 10.61 18.62
N ALA A 27 7.05 10.07 18.87
CA ALA A 27 5.79 10.69 18.45
C ALA A 27 5.54 12.07 19.09
N SER A 28 5.92 12.26 20.36
CA SER A 28 5.77 13.55 21.05
C SER A 28 6.68 14.63 20.49
N GLN A 29 7.92 14.29 20.10
CA GLN A 29 8.83 15.25 19.45
C GLN A 29 8.32 15.66 18.07
N LEU A 30 7.79 14.70 17.31
CA LEU A 30 7.18 14.93 16.00
C LEU A 30 5.92 15.79 16.11
N ALA A 31 5.10 15.56 17.14
CA ALA A 31 4.01 16.47 17.50
C ALA A 31 4.51 17.88 17.88
N GLY A 32 5.66 17.99 18.55
CA GLY A 32 6.32 19.26 18.83
C GLY A 32 6.66 20.05 17.56
N LEU A 33 7.13 19.37 16.51
CA LEU A 33 7.36 20.00 15.20
C LEU A 33 6.06 20.57 14.64
N ALA A 34 4.96 19.80 14.70
CA ALA A 34 3.66 20.27 14.25
C ALA A 34 3.20 21.51 15.02
N GLU A 35 3.34 21.52 16.36
CA GLU A 35 2.95 22.67 17.20
C GLU A 35 3.76 23.93 16.89
N ILE A 36 5.09 23.83 16.79
CA ILE A 36 5.98 24.96 16.50
C ILE A 36 5.61 25.60 15.15
N VAL A 37 5.43 24.78 14.11
CA VAL A 37 5.04 25.25 12.77
C VAL A 37 3.64 25.85 12.82
N ASN A 38 2.66 25.15 13.41
CA ASN A 38 1.27 25.55 13.37
C ASN A 38 0.99 26.82 14.17
N ARG A 39 1.75 27.08 15.24
CA ARG A 39 1.71 28.31 16.04
C ARG A 39 2.38 29.50 15.34
N GLY A 40 3.23 29.23 14.34
CA GLY A 40 3.95 30.25 13.57
C GLY A 40 5.26 30.69 14.24
N ASP A 41 5.80 29.88 15.15
CA ASP A 41 7.03 30.21 15.87
C ASP A 41 8.27 30.01 14.97
N ASP A 42 8.21 29.04 14.06
CA ASP A 42 9.22 28.81 13.03
C ASP A 42 8.61 28.01 11.87
N ASP A 43 8.91 28.40 10.62
CA ASP A 43 8.47 27.68 9.41
C ASP A 43 9.49 26.61 8.96
N PHE A 44 10.63 26.53 9.65
CA PHE A 44 11.75 25.64 9.37
C PHE A 44 12.47 25.90 8.05
N ASN A 45 12.30 27.06 7.43
CA ASN A 45 13.11 27.43 6.27
C ASN A 45 14.62 27.37 6.61
N ASP A 46 15.42 26.81 5.69
CA ASP A 46 16.85 26.48 5.88
C ASP A 46 17.18 25.53 7.05
N LYS A 47 16.18 24.79 7.59
CA LYS A 47 16.36 23.80 8.66
C LYS A 47 16.05 22.38 8.16
N PHE A 48 16.74 21.42 8.76
CA PHE A 48 16.70 20.00 8.45
C PHE A 48 16.16 19.20 9.63
N ILE A 49 15.14 18.39 9.37
CA ILE A 49 14.55 17.41 10.29
C ILE A 49 14.84 16.02 9.73
N GLU A 50 15.39 15.14 10.57
CA GLU A 50 15.61 13.73 10.26
C GLU A 50 14.85 12.84 11.24
N LEU A 51 14.25 11.74 10.77
CA LEU A 51 13.75 10.69 11.65
C LEU A 51 14.86 9.70 12.02
N ARG A 52 14.85 9.20 13.25
CA ARG A 52 15.78 8.16 13.71
C ARG A 52 15.20 6.76 13.75
N ASN A 53 13.87 6.67 13.88
CA ASN A 53 13.12 5.43 14.04
C ASN A 53 11.79 5.56 13.31
N ASP A 54 11.15 4.42 13.10
CA ASP A 54 9.73 4.40 12.76
C ASP A 54 8.92 4.97 13.93
N ILE A 55 7.93 5.80 13.62
CA ILE A 55 7.16 6.55 14.61
C ILE A 55 5.72 6.06 14.62
N ASP A 56 5.34 5.38 15.70
CA ASP A 56 3.94 5.08 16.02
C ASP A 56 3.28 6.28 16.71
N ILE A 57 2.31 6.90 16.02
CA ILE A 57 1.58 8.08 16.50
C ILE A 57 0.16 7.75 17.00
N ALA A 58 -0.11 6.48 17.34
CA ALA A 58 -1.41 5.99 17.81
C ALA A 58 -1.93 6.62 19.11
N GLN A 59 -1.14 7.41 19.84
CA GLN A 59 -1.52 7.90 21.17
C GLN A 59 -2.60 8.98 21.10
N HIS A 60 -2.65 9.76 20.01
CA HIS A 60 -3.58 10.87 19.82
C HIS A 60 -3.98 11.03 18.35
N ASN A 61 -5.03 11.80 18.08
CA ASN A 61 -5.32 12.22 16.71
C ASN A 61 -4.19 13.13 16.21
N TRP A 62 -3.71 12.84 15.00
CA TRP A 62 -2.68 13.60 14.33
C TRP A 62 -3.16 15.01 13.98
N THR A 63 -2.35 15.98 14.38
CA THR A 63 -2.44 17.37 13.91
C THR A 63 -1.44 17.51 12.77
N PRO A 64 -1.87 17.78 11.53
CA PRO A 64 -0.95 17.92 10.40
C PRO A 64 0.15 18.96 10.66
N ILE A 65 1.37 18.70 10.17
CA ILE A 65 2.46 19.68 10.21
C ILE A 65 2.19 20.74 9.13
N GLY A 66 2.08 22.00 9.54
CA GLY A 66 1.83 23.13 8.64
C GLY A 66 0.34 23.40 8.42
N THR A 67 -0.02 24.67 8.47
CA THR A 67 -1.36 25.18 8.14
C THR A 67 -1.30 26.10 6.91
N GLN A 68 -2.45 26.49 6.38
CA GLN A 68 -2.49 27.47 5.27
C GLN A 68 -1.88 28.83 5.67
N SER A 69 -1.92 29.19 6.95
CA SER A 69 -1.32 30.44 7.45
C SER A 69 0.15 30.28 7.80
N ASN A 70 0.53 29.12 8.33
CA ASN A 70 1.89 28.81 8.76
C ASN A 70 2.34 27.49 8.09
N PRO A 71 2.75 27.52 6.82
CA PRO A 71 3.15 26.31 6.10
C PRO A 71 4.56 25.85 6.52
N PHE A 72 4.81 24.55 6.42
CA PHE A 72 6.17 24.01 6.58
C PHE A 72 7.03 24.36 5.36
N GLN A 73 8.22 24.89 5.59
CA GLN A 73 9.18 25.37 4.58
C GLN A 73 10.57 24.73 4.71
N GLY A 74 10.74 23.77 5.62
CA GLY A 74 12.01 23.09 5.86
C GLY A 74 12.24 21.82 5.05
N ILE A 75 13.36 21.16 5.36
CA ILE A 75 13.71 19.84 4.83
C ILE A 75 13.30 18.79 5.85
N PHE A 76 12.53 17.79 5.42
CA PHE A 76 12.15 16.63 6.22
C PHE A 76 12.64 15.36 5.53
N ASP A 77 13.68 14.75 6.09
CA ASP A 77 14.20 13.46 5.68
C ASP A 77 13.61 12.38 6.60
N GLY A 78 12.78 11.52 6.04
CA GLY A 78 12.30 10.34 6.75
C GLY A 78 13.41 9.33 7.03
N ALA A 79 14.59 9.46 6.41
CA ALA A 79 15.74 8.57 6.57
C ALA A 79 15.42 7.07 6.38
N GLY A 80 14.37 6.78 5.60
CA GLY A 80 13.88 5.42 5.36
C GLY A 80 12.99 4.88 6.49
N HIS A 81 12.40 5.76 7.29
CA HIS A 81 11.49 5.41 8.38
C HIS A 81 10.02 5.60 8.03
N PHE A 82 9.19 4.98 8.86
CA PHE A 82 7.75 4.89 8.66
C PHE A 82 6.95 5.68 9.69
N ILE A 83 5.78 6.18 9.28
CA ILE A 83 4.73 6.68 10.18
C ILE A 83 3.60 5.64 10.25
N MET A 84 3.17 5.35 11.48
CA MET A 84 2.19 4.30 11.77
C MET A 84 1.00 4.82 12.56
N ASN A 85 -0.14 4.15 12.39
CA ASN A 85 -1.37 4.35 13.16
C ASN A 85 -1.92 5.78 13.16
N MET A 86 -1.60 6.58 12.15
CA MET A 86 -2.10 7.94 11.99
C MET A 86 -3.64 7.95 11.89
N ARG A 87 -4.31 8.79 12.69
CA ARG A 87 -5.77 9.03 12.67
C ARG A 87 -6.02 10.53 12.76
N PHE A 88 -7.14 11.01 12.21
CA PHE A 88 -7.51 12.43 12.20
C PHE A 88 -8.88 12.66 12.86
N ASP A 89 -9.12 13.89 13.31
CA ASP A 89 -10.49 14.38 13.46
C ASP A 89 -11.14 14.44 12.06
N PRO A 90 -12.28 13.77 11.82
CA PRO A 90 -12.97 13.79 10.54
C PRO A 90 -13.32 15.20 10.03
N LYS A 91 -13.34 16.21 10.91
CA LYS A 91 -13.62 17.61 10.57
C LYS A 91 -12.41 18.36 10.03
N ASN A 92 -11.21 17.80 10.08
CA ASN A 92 -10.02 18.44 9.53
C ASN A 92 -10.24 18.80 8.06
N THR A 93 -9.93 20.04 7.70
CA THR A 93 -10.16 20.56 6.34
C THR A 93 -8.99 20.23 5.43
N VAL A 94 -7.77 20.26 5.96
CA VAL A 94 -6.53 19.94 5.25
C VAL A 94 -5.83 18.83 6.02
N SER A 95 -5.76 17.64 5.42
CA SER A 95 -5.29 16.43 6.08
C SER A 95 -4.19 15.75 5.28
N GLY A 96 -3.20 15.29 6.03
CA GLY A 96 -2.04 14.53 5.59
C GLY A 96 -1.04 14.51 6.74
N PHE A 97 0.05 13.78 6.58
CA PHE A 97 1.14 13.87 7.55
C PHE A 97 1.60 15.34 7.71
N PHE A 98 1.74 16.03 6.57
CA PHE A 98 1.76 17.47 6.46
C PHE A 98 0.39 18.02 6.07
N GLY A 99 -0.02 19.13 6.68
CA GLY A 99 -1.20 19.86 6.24
C GLY A 99 -0.86 20.67 5.01
N VAL A 100 0.09 21.60 5.16
CA VAL A 100 0.56 22.48 4.07
C VAL A 100 2.07 22.54 4.03
N VAL A 101 2.60 22.21 2.86
CA VAL A 101 4.03 22.27 2.51
C VAL A 101 4.20 23.39 1.49
N ARG A 102 5.22 24.24 1.65
CA ARG A 102 5.48 25.34 0.72
C ARG A 102 6.97 25.45 0.41
N MET A 103 7.28 25.81 -0.83
CA MET A 103 8.64 26.13 -1.28
C MET A 103 9.36 27.04 -0.27
N PRO A 104 10.60 26.73 0.14
CA PRO A 104 11.51 25.74 -0.45
C PRO A 104 11.44 24.31 0.14
N ALA A 105 10.38 23.95 0.86
CA ALA A 105 10.32 22.67 1.56
C ALA A 105 10.59 21.45 0.67
N SER A 106 11.26 20.46 1.26
CA SER A 106 11.53 19.15 0.66
C SER A 106 11.21 18.04 1.64
N ILE A 107 10.41 17.05 1.23
CA ILE A 107 10.03 15.89 2.04
C ILE A 107 10.44 14.64 1.28
N TYR A 108 11.26 13.78 1.90
CA TYR A 108 11.75 12.59 1.21
C TYR A 108 12.09 11.42 2.12
N ASN A 109 12.26 10.24 1.53
CA ASN A 109 12.58 8.96 2.21
C ASN A 109 11.60 8.60 3.34
N LEU A 110 10.30 8.84 3.12
CA LEU A 110 9.27 8.64 4.13
C LEU A 110 8.17 7.69 3.64
N GLY A 111 7.79 6.72 4.49
CA GLY A 111 6.65 5.84 4.21
C GLY A 111 5.49 6.04 5.18
N ILE A 112 4.28 6.22 4.66
CA ILE A 112 3.05 6.14 5.47
C ILE A 112 2.52 4.73 5.37
N THR A 113 2.45 4.03 6.49
CA THR A 113 2.01 2.63 6.52
C THR A 113 0.49 2.54 6.36
N CYS A 114 0.05 1.38 5.91
CA CYS A 114 -1.36 1.01 5.74
C CYS A 114 -2.15 0.93 7.04
N SER A 115 -1.46 0.87 8.19
CA SER A 115 -2.08 1.06 9.51
C SER A 115 -2.69 2.45 9.68
N CYS A 116 -2.32 3.43 8.86
CA CYS A 116 -2.83 4.80 8.88
C CYS A 116 -4.20 4.95 8.17
N ILE A 117 -5.08 5.77 8.73
CA ILE A 117 -6.34 6.19 8.11
C ILE A 117 -6.35 7.73 8.07
N ILE A 118 -6.23 8.26 6.87
CA ILE A 118 -6.17 9.69 6.59
C ILE A 118 -7.56 10.16 6.16
N SER A 119 -8.15 11.09 6.93
CA SER A 119 -9.48 11.60 6.65
C SER A 119 -9.58 13.11 6.81
N GLY A 120 -10.51 13.72 6.09
CA GLY A 120 -10.76 15.16 6.14
C GLY A 120 -11.88 15.59 5.20
N THR A 121 -12.08 16.90 5.07
CA THR A 121 -13.25 17.48 4.39
C THR A 121 -12.95 18.27 3.11
N ASN A 122 -11.71 18.77 2.91
CA ASN A 122 -11.37 19.57 1.73
C ASN A 122 -10.19 18.97 0.93
N TYR A 123 -8.98 19.03 1.46
CA TYR A 123 -7.78 18.51 0.81
C TYR A 123 -7.20 17.38 1.65
N VAL A 124 -7.20 16.17 1.13
CA VAL A 124 -6.76 14.98 1.86
C VAL A 124 -5.69 14.26 1.06
N GLY A 125 -4.47 14.19 1.58
CA GLY A 125 -3.37 13.45 0.99
C GLY A 125 -2.67 12.57 2.00
N GLY A 126 -2.14 11.41 1.60
CA GLY A 126 -1.39 10.54 2.53
C GLY A 126 -0.17 11.26 3.13
N ILE A 127 0.62 11.94 2.29
CA ILE A 127 1.78 12.73 2.72
C ILE A 127 1.39 14.18 3.03
N ALA A 128 0.72 14.85 2.10
CA ALA A 128 0.40 16.28 2.23
C ALA A 128 -1.05 16.60 1.86
N GLY A 129 -1.75 17.40 2.67
CA GLY A 129 -3.03 17.95 2.24
C GLY A 129 -2.85 18.87 1.03
N ILE A 130 -1.98 19.87 1.15
CA ILE A 130 -1.59 20.79 0.09
C ILE A 130 -0.07 20.79 -0.04
N ASN A 131 0.42 20.52 -1.24
CA ASN A 131 1.85 20.57 -1.58
C ASN A 131 2.15 21.73 -2.54
N ASP A 132 2.94 22.70 -2.10
CA ASP A 132 3.62 23.72 -2.90
C ASP A 132 5.16 23.61 -2.75
N GLY A 133 5.67 22.47 -2.26
CA GLY A 133 7.10 22.16 -2.17
C GLY A 133 7.44 20.87 -2.94
N VAL A 134 8.56 20.21 -2.60
CA VAL A 134 8.98 18.97 -3.26
C VAL A 134 8.73 17.77 -2.35
N ILE A 135 8.05 16.75 -2.88
CA ILE A 135 7.89 15.44 -2.25
C ILE A 135 8.54 14.40 -3.16
N PHE A 136 9.52 13.65 -2.66
CA PHE A 136 10.19 12.63 -3.47
C PHE A 136 10.65 11.39 -2.71
N SER A 137 10.74 10.24 -3.36
CA SER A 137 11.13 8.98 -2.69
C SER A 137 10.26 8.64 -1.48
N CYS A 138 8.95 8.93 -1.59
CA CYS A 138 7.96 8.72 -0.53
C CYS A 138 6.84 7.80 -1.00
N PHE A 139 6.15 7.16 -0.06
CA PHE A 139 4.96 6.40 -0.40
C PHE A 139 3.84 6.49 0.62
N ASN A 140 2.64 6.21 0.13
CA ASN A 140 1.46 6.03 0.97
C ASN A 140 0.86 4.64 0.77
N ALA A 141 0.80 3.87 1.85
CA ALA A 141 -0.01 2.66 1.96
C ALA A 141 -1.27 2.89 2.81
N GLY A 142 -1.34 4.01 3.54
CA GLY A 142 -2.48 4.41 4.36
C GLY A 142 -3.76 4.64 3.54
N LYS A 143 -4.91 4.27 4.11
CA LYS A 143 -6.21 4.55 3.48
C LYS A 143 -6.50 6.05 3.52
N VAL A 144 -6.83 6.64 2.37
CA VAL A 144 -7.25 8.04 2.23
C VAL A 144 -8.76 8.09 1.99
N SER A 145 -9.52 8.74 2.87
CA SER A 145 -10.98 8.77 2.77
C SER A 145 -11.57 10.17 3.00
N GLY A 146 -12.49 10.57 2.13
CA GLY A 146 -13.19 11.84 2.21
C GLY A 146 -12.44 12.97 1.49
N GLY A 147 -12.89 14.20 1.69
CA GLY A 147 -12.33 15.38 1.03
C GLY A 147 -13.07 15.80 -0.24
N LYS A 148 -12.83 17.04 -0.66
CA LYS A 148 -13.16 17.49 -2.03
C LYS A 148 -12.14 16.93 -3.01
N TYR A 149 -10.86 17.06 -2.66
CA TYR A 149 -9.74 16.55 -3.43
C TYR A 149 -8.96 15.56 -2.57
N SER A 150 -8.85 14.33 -3.09
CA SER A 150 -8.27 13.20 -2.36
C SER A 150 -7.16 12.59 -3.19
N GLY A 151 -5.95 12.48 -2.64
CA GLY A 151 -4.84 11.85 -3.33
C GLY A 151 -4.00 10.93 -2.46
N GLY A 152 -3.37 9.92 -3.04
CA GLY A 152 -2.53 9.00 -2.28
C GLY A 152 -1.32 9.70 -1.67
N ILE A 153 -0.69 10.61 -2.42
CA ILE A 153 0.43 11.42 -1.92
C ILE A 153 -0.05 12.79 -1.47
N ALA A 154 -0.79 13.51 -2.34
CA ALA A 154 -1.25 14.85 -2.05
C ALA A 154 -2.72 15.10 -2.38
N GLY A 155 -3.46 15.79 -1.51
CA GLY A 155 -4.82 16.25 -1.87
C GLY A 155 -4.77 17.24 -3.04
N GLN A 156 -3.89 18.23 -2.93
CA GLN A 156 -3.53 19.17 -3.99
C GLN A 156 -2.01 19.23 -4.18
N ASN A 157 -1.55 19.07 -5.42
CA ASN A 157 -0.22 19.47 -5.86
C ASN A 157 -0.32 20.83 -6.58
N GLY A 158 0.08 21.90 -5.89
CA GLY A 158 -0.01 23.28 -6.37
C GLY A 158 1.04 23.63 -7.41
N LEU A 159 1.08 24.91 -7.80
CA LEU A 159 1.88 25.40 -8.94
C LEU A 159 3.39 25.29 -8.73
N TYR A 160 3.83 25.36 -7.47
CA TYR A 160 5.24 25.22 -7.09
C TYR A 160 5.55 23.83 -6.54
N GLY A 161 4.53 22.97 -6.49
CA GLY A 161 4.68 21.59 -6.02
C GLY A 161 5.51 20.75 -6.99
N GLY A 162 6.15 19.71 -6.49
CA GLY A 162 6.71 18.62 -7.29
C GLY A 162 6.50 17.31 -6.55
N ILE A 163 5.97 16.30 -7.25
CA ILE A 163 5.87 14.93 -6.71
C ILE A 163 6.65 14.02 -7.63
N THR A 164 7.75 13.45 -7.16
CA THR A 164 8.63 12.64 -8.02
C THR A 164 9.10 11.37 -7.33
N GLN A 165 9.18 10.25 -8.04
CA GLN A 165 9.64 8.98 -7.44
C GLN A 165 8.78 8.62 -6.22
N CYS A 166 7.46 8.67 -6.35
CA CYS A 166 6.54 8.36 -5.26
C CYS A 166 5.57 7.27 -5.69
N TYR A 167 5.05 6.51 -4.73
CA TYR A 167 4.02 5.53 -5.04
C TYR A 167 2.88 5.45 -4.03
N ASN A 168 1.73 5.00 -4.50
CA ASN A 168 0.56 4.77 -3.66
C ASN A 168 0.05 3.33 -3.79
N THR A 169 -0.19 2.72 -2.64
CA THR A 169 -0.85 1.40 -2.51
C THR A 169 -2.11 1.50 -1.67
N GLY A 170 -2.26 2.57 -0.89
CA GLY A 170 -3.43 2.81 -0.07
C GLY A 170 -4.69 3.07 -0.90
N THR A 171 -5.82 2.56 -0.44
CA THR A 171 -7.13 2.84 -1.06
C THR A 171 -7.51 4.30 -0.89
N ILE A 172 -8.03 4.90 -1.96
CA ILE A 172 -8.58 6.24 -2.00
C ILE A 172 -10.08 6.15 -2.24
N GLU A 173 -10.88 6.70 -1.33
CA GLU A 173 -12.34 6.62 -1.40
C GLU A 173 -13.03 7.88 -0.90
N ASN A 174 -14.33 7.98 -1.19
CA ASN A 174 -15.21 9.04 -0.69
C ASN A 174 -14.78 10.48 -1.04
N GLY A 175 -13.91 10.66 -2.04
CA GLY A 175 -13.60 11.97 -2.62
C GLY A 175 -14.79 12.52 -3.41
N THR A 176 -15.14 13.80 -3.17
CA THR A 176 -16.40 14.37 -3.68
C THR A 176 -16.26 15.18 -4.97
N ILE A 177 -15.11 15.79 -5.23
CA ILE A 177 -14.82 16.51 -6.49
C ILE A 177 -13.82 15.72 -7.33
N ALA A 178 -12.73 15.26 -6.74
CA ALA A 178 -11.72 14.49 -7.46
C ALA A 178 -10.95 13.52 -6.56
N SER A 179 -10.70 12.33 -7.08
CA SER A 179 -9.86 11.30 -6.44
C SER A 179 -8.75 10.92 -7.39
N GLY A 180 -7.49 10.96 -6.93
CA GLY A 180 -6.33 10.61 -7.75
C GLY A 180 -5.35 9.70 -7.04
N GLY A 181 -4.89 8.62 -7.68
CA GLY A 181 -3.93 7.68 -7.07
C GLY A 181 -2.69 8.33 -6.46
N ILE A 182 -2.17 9.40 -7.10
CA ILE A 182 -1.06 10.22 -6.58
C ILE A 182 -1.57 11.56 -6.06
N ALA A 183 -2.38 12.29 -6.84
CA ALA A 183 -2.88 13.61 -6.46
C ALA A 183 -4.36 13.82 -6.80
N GLY A 184 -5.15 14.35 -5.87
CA GLY A 184 -6.56 14.68 -6.14
C GLY A 184 -6.69 15.73 -7.25
N ILE A 185 -5.92 16.81 -7.13
CA ILE A 185 -5.74 17.83 -8.17
C ILE A 185 -4.26 18.18 -8.31
N SER A 186 -3.79 18.38 -9.54
CA SER A 186 -2.40 18.80 -9.79
C SER A 186 -2.34 19.96 -10.78
N SER A 187 -1.44 20.91 -10.47
CA SER A 187 -1.06 22.05 -11.31
C SER A 187 0.44 22.09 -11.64
N SER A 188 1.19 21.04 -11.29
CA SER A 188 2.65 20.99 -11.49
C SER A 188 3.14 19.57 -11.82
N LEU A 189 4.44 19.35 -11.80
CA LEU A 189 5.10 18.09 -12.14
C LEU A 189 4.69 16.96 -11.21
N ILE A 190 4.27 15.85 -11.82
CA ILE A 190 4.25 14.53 -11.22
C ILE A 190 5.07 13.60 -12.13
N ALA A 191 6.15 13.01 -11.60
CA ALA A 191 7.04 12.21 -12.43
C ALA A 191 7.55 10.94 -11.76
N ASN A 192 7.79 9.88 -12.54
CA ASN A 192 8.35 8.61 -12.05
C ASN A 192 7.52 8.03 -10.89
N CYS A 193 6.20 8.15 -10.96
CA CYS A 193 5.29 7.73 -9.90
C CYS A 193 4.45 6.54 -10.34
N TYR A 194 4.01 5.71 -9.40
CA TYR A 194 2.99 4.72 -9.72
C TYR A 194 1.92 4.53 -8.65
N ASN A 195 0.75 4.08 -9.08
CA ASN A 195 -0.36 3.75 -8.21
C ASN A 195 -0.84 2.32 -8.45
N ILE A 196 -0.86 1.52 -7.39
CA ILE A 196 -1.52 0.19 -7.38
C ILE A 196 -2.71 0.16 -6.41
N GLY A 197 -2.92 1.21 -5.63
CA GLY A 197 -4.07 1.35 -4.75
C GLY A 197 -5.37 1.59 -5.52
N ASN A 198 -6.47 1.06 -5.01
CA ASN A 198 -7.78 1.30 -5.60
C ASN A 198 -8.19 2.78 -5.44
N VAL A 199 -8.79 3.37 -6.47
CA VAL A 199 -9.24 4.77 -6.46
C VAL A 199 -10.72 4.84 -6.77
N SER A 200 -11.49 5.45 -5.88
CA SER A 200 -12.94 5.62 -6.00
C SER A 200 -13.39 6.98 -5.46
N GLY A 201 -14.63 7.37 -5.78
CA GLY A 201 -15.21 8.65 -5.39
C GLY A 201 -16.51 8.91 -6.13
N SER A 202 -17.06 10.12 -5.97
CA SER A 202 -18.26 10.57 -6.70
C SER A 202 -17.97 11.61 -7.79
N GLY A 203 -16.73 12.08 -7.88
CA GLY A 203 -16.29 13.11 -8.83
C GLY A 203 -15.37 12.58 -9.94
N ASP A 204 -14.39 13.38 -10.34
CA ASP A 204 -13.39 13.03 -11.34
C ASP A 204 -12.37 12.04 -10.76
N ILE A 205 -12.39 10.79 -11.21
CA ILE A 205 -11.55 9.71 -10.71
C ILE A 205 -10.43 9.42 -11.71
N GLY A 206 -9.17 9.53 -11.29
CA GLY A 206 -8.01 9.14 -12.09
C GLY A 206 -7.04 8.26 -11.31
N CYS A 207 -6.46 7.27 -11.96
CA CYS A 207 -5.53 6.35 -11.32
C CYS A 207 -4.20 7.02 -10.93
N ILE A 208 -3.87 8.19 -11.48
CA ILE A 208 -2.74 9.05 -11.08
C ILE A 208 -3.25 10.39 -10.56
N VAL A 209 -4.07 11.10 -11.34
CA VAL A 209 -4.60 12.42 -10.98
C VAL A 209 -6.10 12.49 -11.18
N GLY A 210 -6.85 12.96 -10.19
CA GLY A 210 -8.28 13.21 -10.36
C GLY A 210 -8.53 14.33 -11.38
N VAL A 211 -8.07 15.55 -11.07
CA VAL A 211 -8.15 16.72 -11.96
C VAL A 211 -6.76 17.22 -12.36
N ARG A 212 -6.49 17.26 -13.66
CA ARG A 212 -5.26 17.82 -14.22
C ARG A 212 -5.50 19.26 -14.69
N ASN A 213 -4.88 20.23 -14.03
CA ASN A 213 -4.87 21.62 -14.49
C ASN A 213 -3.86 21.83 -15.63
N SER A 214 -3.98 22.96 -16.34
CA SER A 214 -3.22 23.26 -17.57
C SER A 214 -1.69 23.26 -17.39
N MET A 215 -1.18 23.57 -16.20
CA MET A 215 0.26 23.58 -15.89
C MET A 215 0.79 22.24 -15.38
N CYS A 216 -0.08 21.25 -15.17
CA CYS A 216 0.34 19.93 -14.72
C CYS A 216 1.02 19.13 -15.84
N SER A 217 2.24 18.69 -15.57
CA SER A 217 2.99 17.76 -16.39
C SER A 217 3.01 16.40 -15.71
N LEU A 218 2.57 15.37 -16.43
CA LEU A 218 2.77 13.98 -16.03
C LEU A 218 3.88 13.42 -16.89
N ASP A 219 4.86 12.80 -16.25
CA ASP A 219 5.98 12.16 -16.93
C ASP A 219 6.26 10.80 -16.29
N ASN A 220 6.37 9.75 -17.10
CA ASN A 220 6.73 8.42 -16.61
C ASN A 220 5.86 7.95 -15.41
N CYS A 221 4.53 8.14 -15.49
CA CYS A 221 3.59 7.74 -14.45
C CYS A 221 2.82 6.48 -14.84
N TYR A 222 2.66 5.54 -13.91
CA TYR A 222 2.05 4.23 -14.19
C TYR A 222 1.00 3.84 -13.18
N TYR A 223 -0.03 3.13 -13.63
CA TYR A 223 -1.02 2.59 -12.71
C TYR A 223 -1.38 1.15 -13.05
N LEU A 224 -1.74 0.38 -12.04
CA LEU A 224 -2.29 -0.96 -12.24
C LEU A 224 -3.56 -0.83 -13.07
N GLU A 225 -3.62 -1.54 -14.19
CA GLU A 225 -4.76 -1.51 -15.08
C GLU A 225 -6.04 -1.93 -14.35
N VAL A 226 -7.04 -1.05 -14.38
CA VAL A 226 -8.39 -1.30 -13.88
C VAL A 226 -9.37 -1.00 -15.01
N ALA A 227 -10.31 -1.93 -15.23
CA ALA A 227 -11.29 -1.80 -16.30
C ALA A 227 -12.05 -0.47 -16.21
N SER A 228 -12.14 0.24 -17.33
CA SER A 228 -12.87 1.51 -17.48
C SER A 228 -12.34 2.69 -16.65
N MET A 229 -11.11 2.63 -16.12
CA MET A 229 -10.45 3.76 -15.48
C MET A 229 -9.28 4.30 -16.30
N SER A 230 -9.09 5.63 -16.27
CA SER A 230 -7.97 6.33 -16.89
C SER A 230 -6.95 6.81 -15.86
N GLY A 231 -5.74 7.15 -16.31
CA GLY A 231 -4.71 7.76 -15.46
C GLY A 231 -5.13 9.13 -14.93
N VAL A 232 -5.90 9.88 -15.73
CA VAL A 232 -6.45 11.19 -15.35
C VAL A 232 -7.97 11.18 -15.47
N GLY A 233 -8.68 11.59 -14.41
CA GLY A 233 -10.15 11.67 -14.40
C GLY A 233 -10.67 12.80 -15.30
N LYS A 234 -10.14 14.01 -15.11
CA LYS A 234 -10.44 15.18 -15.93
C LYS A 234 -9.17 15.83 -16.46
N GLY A 235 -9.05 15.83 -17.79
CA GLY A 235 -7.90 16.36 -18.53
C GLY A 235 -7.21 15.28 -19.38
N SER A 236 -6.07 15.62 -19.98
CA SER A 236 -5.30 14.67 -20.78
C SER A 236 -4.57 13.65 -19.91
N SER A 237 -4.61 12.37 -20.29
CA SER A 237 -3.84 11.29 -19.66
C SER A 237 -2.42 11.12 -20.24
N ILE A 238 -1.96 12.00 -21.13
CA ILE A 238 -0.58 11.94 -21.66
C ILE A 238 0.43 11.96 -20.51
N GLY A 239 1.34 10.98 -20.49
CA GLY A 239 2.32 10.78 -19.42
C GLY A 239 1.87 9.87 -18.28
N ALA A 240 0.62 9.39 -18.30
CA ALA A 240 0.10 8.36 -17.40
C ALA A 240 -0.31 7.11 -18.20
N GLU A 241 0.27 5.96 -17.88
CA GLU A 241 0.10 4.71 -18.62
C GLU A 241 -0.49 3.59 -17.74
N ALA A 242 -1.54 2.92 -18.22
CA ALA A 242 -2.03 1.70 -17.60
C ALA A 242 -1.02 0.56 -17.84
N SER A 243 -0.81 -0.29 -16.84
CA SER A 243 0.08 -1.42 -16.95
C SER A 243 -0.47 -2.63 -16.21
N THR A 244 -0.22 -3.82 -16.76
CA THR A 244 -0.58 -5.08 -16.11
C THR A 244 0.26 -5.28 -14.85
N SER A 245 -0.25 -6.10 -13.92
CA SER A 245 0.48 -6.47 -12.71
C SER A 245 1.85 -7.07 -13.05
N ASP A 246 1.91 -8.02 -13.99
CA ASP A 246 3.15 -8.67 -14.40
C ASP A 246 4.19 -7.69 -14.94
N LYS A 247 3.76 -6.72 -15.76
CA LYS A 247 4.67 -5.68 -16.26
C LYS A 247 5.18 -4.80 -15.13
N LEU A 248 4.32 -4.38 -14.21
CA LEU A 248 4.72 -3.56 -13.05
C LEU A 248 5.65 -4.30 -12.09
N LYS A 249 5.56 -5.63 -11.98
CA LYS A 249 6.47 -6.44 -11.15
C LYS A 249 7.78 -6.82 -11.84
N SER A 250 7.91 -6.52 -13.13
CA SER A 250 9.07 -6.95 -13.92
C SER A 250 10.33 -6.11 -13.65
N ASN A 251 11.50 -6.72 -13.80
CA ASN A 251 12.78 -6.00 -13.78
C ASN A 251 12.86 -4.89 -14.83
N GLY A 252 12.16 -5.06 -15.96
CA GLY A 252 12.09 -4.03 -17.00
C GLY A 252 11.44 -2.75 -16.52
N PHE A 253 10.43 -2.85 -15.65
CA PHE A 253 9.73 -1.69 -15.09
C PHE A 253 10.59 -0.89 -14.12
N ILE A 254 11.45 -1.55 -13.34
CA ILE A 254 12.41 -0.85 -12.46
C ILE A 254 13.36 0.03 -13.27
N ASN A 255 13.81 -0.43 -14.43
CA ASN A 255 14.68 0.38 -15.31
C ASN A 255 13.97 1.59 -15.91
N ILE A 256 12.63 1.56 -15.97
CA ILE A 256 11.80 2.68 -16.41
C ILE A 256 11.64 3.67 -15.27
N LEU A 257 11.42 3.19 -14.04
CA LEU A 257 11.33 4.02 -12.85
C LEU A 257 12.71 4.66 -12.55
N GLN A 258 12.88 5.92 -12.93
CA GLN A 258 14.09 6.67 -12.59
C GLN A 258 14.21 6.82 -11.06
N GLY A 259 15.43 6.73 -10.52
CA GLY A 259 15.69 6.85 -9.08
C GLY A 259 16.22 5.56 -8.45
N SER A 260 16.17 5.48 -7.12
CA SER A 260 16.72 4.36 -6.34
C SER A 260 15.66 3.29 -6.05
N TRP A 261 15.11 2.69 -7.11
CA TRP A 261 14.15 1.58 -7.04
C TRP A 261 14.84 0.22 -7.05
N THR A 262 14.16 -0.79 -6.52
CA THR A 262 14.62 -2.18 -6.49
C THR A 262 13.44 -3.15 -6.60
N VAL A 263 13.76 -4.38 -6.98
CA VAL A 263 12.83 -5.52 -6.94
C VAL A 263 12.41 -5.80 -5.50
N ASP A 264 11.14 -6.09 -5.31
CA ASP A 264 10.58 -6.49 -4.04
C ASP A 264 10.67 -8.01 -3.86
N ASN A 265 11.90 -8.52 -3.67
CA ASN A 265 12.15 -9.95 -3.48
C ASN A 265 11.55 -10.50 -2.19
N MET A 266 11.29 -9.62 -1.22
CA MET A 266 10.78 -9.98 0.11
C MET A 266 9.27 -9.72 0.24
N ASN A 267 8.60 -9.33 -0.84
CA ASN A 267 7.16 -9.14 -0.91
C ASN A 267 6.60 -8.07 0.06
N TYR A 268 7.38 -7.03 0.38
CA TYR A 268 6.97 -5.89 1.23
C TYR A 268 5.93 -4.98 0.59
N ASN A 269 5.83 -5.02 -0.74
CA ASN A 269 4.89 -4.30 -1.57
C ASN A 269 4.25 -5.26 -2.59
N SER A 270 3.92 -6.48 -2.18
CA SER A 270 3.23 -7.48 -3.01
C SER A 270 3.97 -7.82 -4.33
N GLY A 271 5.30 -7.70 -4.35
CA GLY A 271 6.17 -7.93 -5.51
C GLY A 271 6.26 -6.75 -6.47
N TYR A 272 5.54 -5.65 -6.21
CA TYR A 272 5.72 -4.39 -6.94
C TYR A 272 6.99 -3.68 -6.45
N PRO A 273 7.64 -2.83 -7.26
CA PRO A 273 8.88 -2.17 -6.89
C PRO A 273 8.81 -1.48 -5.53
N ILE A 274 9.96 -1.36 -4.89
CA ILE A 274 10.16 -0.60 -3.65
C ILE A 274 11.40 0.27 -3.79
N PHE A 275 11.61 1.20 -2.88
CA PHE A 275 12.86 1.95 -2.81
C PHE A 275 13.98 1.08 -2.22
N MET A 276 15.23 1.35 -2.60
CA MET A 276 16.40 0.67 -2.04
C MET A 276 16.50 0.80 -0.52
N TRP A 277 16.06 1.93 0.05
CA TRP A 277 16.08 2.12 1.51
C TRP A 277 15.11 1.17 2.24
N GLN A 278 14.02 0.72 1.58
CA GLN A 278 13.08 -0.24 2.15
C GLN A 278 13.68 -1.65 2.30
N ILE A 279 14.82 -1.94 1.66
CA ILE A 279 15.56 -3.19 1.92
C ILE A 279 16.20 -3.15 3.32
N SER A 280 16.65 -1.97 3.75
CA SER A 280 17.38 -1.80 5.02
C SER A 280 16.44 -1.63 6.21
N ASN A 281 15.26 -1.06 5.97
CA ASN A 281 14.17 -0.96 6.93
C ASN A 281 12.87 -1.41 6.24
N PRO A 282 12.47 -2.68 6.36
CA PRO A 282 11.28 -3.18 5.68
C PRO A 282 10.01 -2.61 6.30
N ASN A 283 8.99 -2.36 5.45
CA ASN A 283 7.69 -1.87 5.89
C ASN A 283 7.14 -2.79 7.01
N PRO A 284 6.66 -2.24 8.15
CA PRO A 284 6.14 -3.02 9.28
C PRO A 284 4.77 -3.65 8.96
N ASN A 285 4.75 -4.52 7.95
CA ASN A 285 3.66 -5.43 7.68
C ASN A 285 3.80 -6.66 8.59
N TYR A 286 2.67 -7.24 8.99
CA TYR A 286 2.63 -8.48 9.73
C TYR A 286 2.72 -9.67 8.78
N MET A 287 3.39 -10.72 9.20
CA MET A 287 3.51 -11.95 8.41
C MET A 287 2.34 -12.88 8.72
N ILE A 288 1.71 -13.41 7.69
CA ILE A 288 0.82 -14.56 7.77
C ILE A 288 1.50 -15.75 7.10
N HIS A 289 1.84 -16.77 7.88
CA HIS A 289 2.41 -18.00 7.34
C HIS A 289 1.28 -18.93 6.88
N ALA A 290 1.14 -19.11 5.57
CA ALA A 290 0.01 -19.77 4.94
C ALA A 290 0.43 -21.08 4.25
N THR A 291 0.01 -22.23 4.79
CA THR A 291 0.44 -23.55 4.31
C THR A 291 -0.71 -24.50 4.01
N VAL A 292 -0.47 -25.40 3.05
CA VAL A 292 -1.27 -26.63 2.89
C VAL A 292 -0.49 -27.75 3.55
N LYS A 293 -1.11 -28.43 4.52
CA LYS A 293 -0.47 -29.54 5.23
C LYS A 293 -0.05 -30.63 4.25
N ASN A 294 1.21 -31.04 4.35
CA ASN A 294 1.87 -31.99 3.42
C ASN A 294 1.92 -31.56 1.94
N ASN A 295 1.49 -30.34 1.60
CA ASN A 295 1.41 -29.84 0.21
C ASN A 295 0.55 -30.72 -0.72
N THR A 296 -0.57 -31.28 -0.26
CA THR A 296 -1.44 -32.19 -1.04
C THR A 296 -2.93 -31.93 -0.83
N GLY A 297 -3.75 -32.25 -1.84
CA GLY A 297 -5.22 -32.34 -1.73
C GLY A 297 -5.99 -31.05 -2.01
N GLY A 298 -5.30 -29.97 -2.35
CA GLY A 298 -5.90 -28.70 -2.75
C GLY A 298 -4.90 -27.56 -2.73
N THR A 299 -5.42 -26.35 -2.91
CA THR A 299 -4.65 -25.11 -2.97
C THR A 299 -5.11 -24.10 -1.91
N LEU A 300 -4.16 -23.26 -1.49
CA LEU A 300 -4.33 -22.12 -0.60
C LEU A 300 -3.74 -20.89 -1.29
N LEU A 301 -4.52 -19.82 -1.46
CA LEU A 301 -4.10 -18.61 -2.15
C LEU A 301 -4.47 -17.35 -1.34
N PRO A 302 -3.50 -16.46 -1.02
CA PRO A 302 -2.05 -16.62 -1.21
C PRO A 302 -1.45 -17.72 -0.30
N SER A 303 -0.24 -18.21 -0.60
CA SER A 303 0.48 -19.21 0.23
C SER A 303 1.94 -18.80 0.48
N GLY A 304 2.58 -19.46 1.45
CA GLY A 304 3.91 -19.12 1.94
C GLY A 304 3.87 -17.98 2.97
N ASP A 305 4.96 -17.22 3.04
CA ASP A 305 5.02 -16.02 3.88
C ASP A 305 4.33 -14.86 3.15
N VAL A 306 3.17 -14.45 3.66
CA VAL A 306 2.39 -13.35 3.12
C VAL A 306 2.53 -12.15 4.05
N PHE A 307 3.15 -11.07 3.57
CA PHE A 307 3.27 -9.83 4.34
C PHE A 307 2.02 -8.99 4.13
N VAL A 308 1.24 -8.87 5.20
CA VAL A 308 -0.08 -8.26 5.22
C VAL A 308 -0.09 -7.12 6.21
N CYS A 309 -0.76 -6.03 5.86
CA CYS A 309 -0.81 -4.89 6.73
C CYS A 309 -2.01 -4.87 7.68
N LEU A 310 -3.23 -4.92 7.15
CA LEU A 310 -4.46 -4.81 7.95
C LEU A 310 -5.45 -5.94 7.70
N GLU A 311 -5.56 -6.41 6.45
CA GLU A 311 -6.42 -7.52 6.10
C GLU A 311 -5.86 -8.31 4.92
N GLU A 312 -6.13 -9.61 4.91
CA GLU A 312 -5.86 -10.49 3.77
C GLU A 312 -6.86 -11.64 3.77
N THR A 313 -7.31 -12.01 2.58
CA THR A 313 -8.25 -13.12 2.41
C THR A 313 -7.55 -14.29 1.75
N PHE A 314 -7.59 -15.43 2.43
CA PHE A 314 -7.10 -16.69 1.94
C PHE A 314 -8.25 -17.50 1.36
N VAL A 315 -8.09 -18.00 0.14
CA VAL A 315 -9.06 -18.86 -0.54
C VAL A 315 -8.52 -20.28 -0.59
N PHE A 316 -9.36 -21.25 -0.25
CA PHE A 316 -9.05 -22.67 -0.22
C PHE A 316 -9.83 -23.37 -1.32
N THR A 317 -9.16 -24.13 -2.16
CA THR A 317 -9.81 -24.91 -3.23
C THR A 317 -9.34 -26.35 -3.13
N PRO A 318 -10.19 -27.28 -2.65
CA PRO A 318 -9.90 -28.71 -2.70
C PRO A 318 -9.69 -29.18 -4.14
N ASP A 319 -8.78 -30.13 -4.32
CA ASP A 319 -8.69 -30.86 -5.59
C ASP A 319 -9.90 -31.80 -5.77
N GLU A 320 -10.13 -32.27 -6.99
CA GLU A 320 -11.14 -33.31 -7.24
C GLU A 320 -10.90 -34.55 -6.35
N CYS A 321 -11.98 -35.09 -5.78
CA CYS A 321 -11.97 -36.15 -4.78
C CYS A 321 -11.38 -35.82 -3.39
N TYR A 322 -11.12 -34.54 -3.11
CA TYR A 322 -10.76 -34.06 -1.77
C TYR A 322 -11.85 -33.17 -1.19
N THR A 323 -11.85 -33.07 0.14
CA THR A 323 -12.60 -32.07 0.91
C THR A 323 -11.70 -31.48 1.99
N ILE A 324 -12.14 -30.39 2.59
CA ILE A 324 -11.41 -29.76 3.69
C ILE A 324 -11.65 -30.62 4.93
N LYS A 325 -10.57 -31.07 5.56
CA LYS A 325 -10.62 -31.77 6.84
C LYS A 325 -10.71 -30.74 7.97
N ASN A 326 -9.80 -29.78 7.97
CA ASN A 326 -9.84 -28.63 8.86
C ASN A 326 -9.02 -27.43 8.34
N VAL A 327 -9.34 -26.28 8.91
CA VAL A 327 -8.62 -25.02 8.73
C VAL A 327 -8.12 -24.60 10.10
N ILE A 328 -6.82 -24.42 10.25
CA ILE A 328 -6.17 -24.06 11.51
C ILE A 328 -5.68 -22.63 11.37
N VAL A 329 -6.17 -21.73 12.22
CA VAL A 329 -5.72 -20.33 12.29
C VAL A 329 -5.13 -20.08 13.67
N ASP A 330 -3.86 -19.67 13.75
CA ASP A 330 -3.12 -19.48 15.01
C ASP A 330 -3.30 -20.66 15.99
N ASP A 331 -3.04 -21.88 15.51
CA ASP A 331 -3.20 -23.14 16.26
C ASP A 331 -4.65 -23.48 16.69
N ILE A 332 -5.65 -22.73 16.19
CA ILE A 332 -7.07 -22.97 16.48
C ILE A 332 -7.76 -23.53 15.24
N ASP A 333 -8.37 -24.72 15.36
CA ASP A 333 -9.23 -25.29 14.33
C ASP A 333 -10.55 -24.51 14.25
N ILE A 334 -10.81 -23.88 13.09
CA ILE A 334 -12.01 -23.06 12.82
C ILE A 334 -13.08 -23.81 12.00
N GLY A 335 -12.89 -25.10 11.76
CA GLY A 335 -13.82 -25.99 11.08
C GLY A 335 -13.63 -26.09 9.57
N LYS A 336 -14.41 -27.00 8.96
CA LYS A 336 -14.26 -27.44 7.56
C LYS A 336 -15.23 -26.82 6.55
N ASP A 337 -16.31 -26.19 7.01
CA ASP A 337 -17.37 -25.67 6.14
C ASP A 337 -17.05 -24.26 5.61
N ARG A 338 -15.80 -24.04 5.17
CA ARG A 338 -15.31 -22.74 4.70
C ARG A 338 -14.50 -22.91 3.43
N THR A 339 -14.66 -22.01 2.47
CA THR A 339 -13.82 -21.93 1.27
C THR A 339 -12.87 -20.73 1.31
N SER A 340 -12.96 -19.91 2.35
CA SER A 340 -12.05 -18.80 2.58
C SER A 340 -11.96 -18.41 4.06
N TYR A 341 -10.91 -17.66 4.39
CA TYR A 341 -10.76 -16.98 5.67
C TYR A 341 -10.11 -15.61 5.47
N THR A 342 -10.68 -14.60 6.11
CA THR A 342 -10.13 -13.24 6.09
C THR A 342 -9.54 -12.94 7.46
N PHE A 343 -8.25 -12.64 7.49
CA PHE A 343 -7.66 -11.94 8.63
C PHE A 343 -8.03 -10.47 8.52
N SER A 344 -8.51 -9.88 9.61
CA SER A 344 -8.89 -8.46 9.69
C SER A 344 -8.27 -7.84 10.94
N ASP A 345 -8.05 -6.53 10.91
CA ASP A 345 -7.46 -5.76 12.01
C ASP A 345 -6.13 -6.36 12.51
N ILE A 346 -5.31 -6.81 11.56
CA ILE A 346 -4.04 -7.49 11.85
C ILE A 346 -3.12 -6.54 12.62
N SER A 347 -2.64 -7.03 13.76
CA SER A 347 -1.78 -6.28 14.69
C SER A 347 -0.61 -7.12 15.22
N ARG A 348 -0.42 -8.33 14.68
CA ARG A 348 0.69 -9.24 14.96
C ARG A 348 0.80 -10.26 13.83
N ASN A 349 1.87 -11.05 13.82
CA ASN A 349 2.01 -12.17 12.90
C ASN A 349 0.98 -13.27 13.21
N HIS A 350 0.54 -13.96 12.16
CA HIS A 350 -0.45 -15.03 12.20
C HIS A 350 0.00 -16.25 11.41
N SER A 351 -0.73 -17.36 11.55
CA SER A 351 -0.60 -18.54 10.69
C SER A 351 -1.96 -19.05 10.24
N ILE A 352 -2.00 -19.62 9.04
CA ILE A 352 -3.12 -20.40 8.54
C ILE A 352 -2.62 -21.69 7.87
N GLU A 353 -3.08 -22.83 8.35
CA GLU A 353 -2.78 -24.15 7.76
C GLU A 353 -4.08 -24.84 7.35
N ILE A 354 -4.10 -25.41 6.14
CA ILE A 354 -5.23 -26.19 5.61
C ILE A 354 -4.84 -27.66 5.52
N GLU A 355 -5.63 -28.55 6.11
CA GLU A 355 -5.54 -30.00 5.87
C GLU A 355 -6.73 -30.44 5.01
N PHE A 356 -6.43 -31.13 3.91
CA PHE A 356 -7.43 -31.78 3.07
C PHE A 356 -7.51 -33.28 3.41
N GLU A 357 -8.69 -33.87 3.25
CA GLU A 357 -8.91 -35.32 3.33
C GLU A 357 -9.62 -35.83 2.07
N THR A 358 -9.45 -37.12 1.78
CA THR A 358 -10.07 -37.73 0.61
C THR A 358 -11.55 -38.02 0.87
N LEU A 359 -12.39 -37.84 -0.16
CA LEU A 359 -13.81 -38.20 -0.09
C LEU A 359 -14.04 -39.71 -0.09
N SER A 360 -13.09 -40.47 -0.62
CA SER A 360 -13.09 -41.94 -0.64
C SER A 360 -11.66 -42.46 -0.40
N ASN A 361 -11.55 -43.71 0.03
CA ASN A 361 -10.29 -44.44 0.07
C ASN A 361 -10.08 -45.31 -1.18
N ASP A 362 -11.02 -45.26 -2.13
CA ASP A 362 -10.90 -45.98 -3.38
C ASP A 362 -9.84 -45.33 -4.26
N SER A 363 -9.03 -46.17 -4.88
CA SER A 363 -8.02 -45.74 -5.83
C SER A 363 -7.95 -46.68 -7.00
N ILE A 364 -7.56 -46.15 -8.14
CA ILE A 364 -7.23 -46.92 -9.33
C ILE A 364 -5.78 -46.71 -9.71
N PHE A 365 -5.23 -47.71 -10.36
CA PHE A 365 -3.90 -47.64 -10.91
C PHE A 365 -3.98 -47.18 -12.36
N VAL A 366 -3.29 -46.08 -12.68
CA VAL A 366 -3.25 -45.52 -14.03
C VAL A 366 -1.85 -45.72 -14.59
N GLU A 367 -1.77 -46.43 -15.70
CA GLU A 367 -0.56 -46.61 -16.48
C GLU A 367 -0.74 -45.93 -17.84
N VAL A 368 0.17 -45.04 -18.19
CA VAL A 368 0.18 -44.30 -19.45
C VAL A 368 1.33 -44.81 -20.30
N SER A 369 1.00 -45.48 -21.40
CA SER A 369 1.97 -45.89 -22.41
C SER A 369 2.51 -44.67 -23.19
N LYS A 370 3.64 -44.84 -23.89
CA LYS A 370 4.22 -43.77 -24.73
C LYS A 370 3.19 -43.17 -25.71
N GLY A 371 3.24 -41.85 -25.92
CA GLY A 371 2.44 -41.12 -26.91
C GLY A 371 1.31 -40.26 -26.32
N GLY A 372 1.41 -39.88 -25.04
CA GLY A 372 0.48 -38.94 -24.41
C GLY A 372 0.62 -38.86 -22.90
N LYS A 373 -0.35 -38.21 -22.26
CA LYS A 373 -0.51 -38.08 -20.81
C LYS A 373 -1.96 -38.18 -20.38
N VAL A 374 -2.19 -38.54 -19.12
CA VAL A 374 -3.51 -38.47 -18.49
C VAL A 374 -3.50 -37.37 -17.42
N VAL A 375 -4.55 -36.55 -17.38
CA VAL A 375 -4.74 -35.49 -16.38
C VAL A 375 -6.01 -35.76 -15.58
N THR A 376 -5.89 -35.76 -14.26
CA THR A 376 -6.99 -36.00 -13.31
C THR A 376 -6.61 -35.41 -11.95
N ASN A 377 -7.58 -34.93 -11.16
CA ASN A 377 -7.33 -34.32 -9.83
C ASN A 377 -6.18 -33.29 -9.83
N ASN A 378 -6.12 -32.40 -10.83
CA ASN A 378 -5.04 -31.42 -11.04
C ASN A 378 -3.62 -32.02 -11.14
N LYS A 379 -3.50 -33.32 -11.37
CA LYS A 379 -2.24 -34.06 -11.47
C LYS A 379 -2.01 -34.53 -12.92
N ASN A 380 -0.79 -34.35 -13.41
CA ASN A 380 -0.33 -34.91 -14.69
C ASN A 380 0.30 -36.29 -14.44
N ILE A 381 -0.17 -37.31 -15.17
CA ILE A 381 0.34 -38.68 -15.10
C ILE A 381 0.97 -39.01 -16.46
N ALA A 382 2.26 -39.27 -16.47
CA ALA A 382 3.07 -39.51 -17.67
C ALA A 382 3.73 -40.89 -17.73
N ASP A 383 3.59 -41.68 -16.66
CA ASP A 383 4.09 -43.06 -16.60
C ASP A 383 3.10 -43.88 -15.76
N ILE A 384 3.34 -44.02 -14.46
CA ILE A 384 2.56 -44.90 -13.59
C ILE A 384 2.22 -44.20 -12.29
N ASP A 385 0.95 -44.22 -11.89
CA ASP A 385 0.50 -43.56 -10.67
C ASP A 385 -0.76 -44.18 -10.08
N THR A 386 -0.93 -43.99 -8.77
CA THR A 386 -2.17 -44.36 -8.07
C THR A 386 -3.03 -43.11 -7.91
N VAL A 387 -4.26 -43.19 -8.43
CA VAL A 387 -5.21 -42.08 -8.45
C VAL A 387 -6.36 -42.38 -7.51
N ILE A 388 -6.60 -41.48 -6.56
CA ILE A 388 -7.80 -41.53 -5.71
C ILE A 388 -9.02 -41.23 -6.58
N ILE A 389 -10.06 -42.05 -6.44
CA ILE A 389 -11.33 -41.90 -7.15
C ILE A 389 -12.47 -41.68 -6.16
N CYS A 390 -13.51 -41.00 -6.61
CA CYS A 390 -14.73 -40.68 -5.87
C CYS A 390 -15.95 -40.82 -6.80
N ASP A 391 -17.15 -40.50 -6.31
CA ASP A 391 -18.43 -40.73 -7.02
C ASP A 391 -18.43 -40.32 -8.50
N SER A 392 -17.71 -39.26 -8.84
CA SER A 392 -17.32 -38.94 -10.21
C SER A 392 -15.86 -38.50 -10.24
N THR A 393 -15.02 -39.19 -11.03
CA THR A 393 -13.63 -38.78 -11.28
C THR A 393 -13.39 -38.67 -12.77
N THR A 394 -12.87 -37.51 -13.19
CA THR A 394 -12.63 -37.22 -14.61
C THR A 394 -11.18 -37.52 -14.99
N PHE A 395 -11.00 -38.26 -16.09
CA PHE A 395 -9.69 -38.53 -16.68
C PHE A 395 -9.64 -37.90 -18.07
N THR A 396 -8.76 -36.91 -18.24
CA THR A 396 -8.52 -36.28 -19.54
C THR A 396 -7.31 -36.93 -20.19
N ILE A 397 -7.52 -37.56 -21.36
CA ILE A 397 -6.44 -38.18 -22.14
C ILE A 397 -5.96 -37.18 -23.17
N ILE A 398 -4.66 -36.87 -23.16
CA ILE A 398 -4.03 -35.89 -24.05
C ILE A 398 -2.94 -36.61 -24.86
N PRO A 399 -3.15 -36.86 -26.16
CA PRO A 399 -2.11 -37.40 -27.04
C PRO A 399 -0.94 -36.42 -27.20
N ASP A 400 0.27 -36.95 -27.40
CA ASP A 400 1.40 -36.13 -27.85
C ASP A 400 1.17 -35.65 -29.30
N GLU A 401 1.77 -34.51 -29.68
CA GLU A 401 1.68 -33.94 -31.05
C GLU A 401 2.42 -34.76 -32.11
#